data_AF-A0A1M3H9T4-F1
#
_entry.id   AF-A0A1M3H9T4-F1
#
_cell.length_a   1.000
_cell.length_b   1.000
_cell.length_c   1.000
_cell.angle_alpha   90.00
_cell.angle_beta   90.00
_cell.angle_gamma   90.00
#
_symmetry.space_group_name_H-M   'P 1'
#
loop_
_entity.id
_entity.type
_entity.pdbx_description
1 polymer ?
#
loop_
_entity_poly.entity_id
_entity_poly.type
_entity_poly.pdbx_seq_one_letter_code
_entity_poly.pdbx_strand_id
1 'polypeptide(L)'
;MILMGMTTALRAQCLVAPPAPDCSGTEPLASDGETIGTSVSKWFYGSPQVFSGLTINGGTLIVCGNLTINTFNFYSGVIFVRPGASLTITSGPALLMQGGCYVYNYGTFNLQRGLVLDGGRASVSQPNVFINAGIASTLSLLFDWMVINNPYSWFVNEGKASMHGIVTDLNSAAGSVCMGLKSQIYQSVLINNAYHTYTAPSGPACVSVSNNAYICEQVTGDATMYACLGPTETTDSSCQVSRGKTKPWGNAQLFKGCTICGSIAVLPVSFSDLSVTARGNVNYLQWKIDRVDHSHRWRVERSSDGVKYEAIPADVRMAAGDAFYCEDMQPLGGVNYYRVICVTSSSGVWNSRVVTVKRETGPATPVISPNPFNSVFRIVMPAGERAEEISLMDIKGMELIHLRPAGGEGNIVVNCGHLPAGCYVVRIITAKEVYLKRVLRR
;
A
#
# COMPACT_ATOMS: atom_id res chain seq x y z
N MET A 1 -8.73 32.23 13.33
CA MET A 1 -8.62 32.08 11.87
C MET A 1 -7.96 30.74 11.60
N ILE A 2 -8.75 29.81 11.07
CA ILE A 2 -8.44 28.38 10.94
C ILE A 2 -7.40 28.20 9.81
N LEU A 3 -6.25 27.58 10.11
CA LEU A 3 -5.38 27.00 9.10
C LEU A 3 -5.67 25.49 9.07
N MET A 4 -6.58 25.07 8.19
CA MET A 4 -6.76 23.66 7.83
C MET A 4 -5.57 23.24 6.97
N GLY A 5 -4.56 22.65 7.61
CA GLY A 5 -3.56 21.85 6.91
C GLY A 5 -4.20 20.50 6.54
N MET A 6 -4.38 20.26 5.25
CA MET A 6 -4.69 18.93 4.71
C MET A 6 -3.53 17.99 5.08
N THR A 7 -3.73 17.18 6.13
CA THR A 7 -2.86 16.05 6.42
C THR A 7 -3.22 14.93 5.44
N THR A 8 -2.48 14.81 4.35
CA THR A 8 -2.33 13.51 3.69
C THR A 8 -1.73 12.58 4.73
N ALA A 9 -2.50 11.62 5.23
CA ALA A 9 -2.01 10.60 6.14
C ALA A 9 -0.88 9.83 5.44
N LEU A 10 0.38 10.13 5.77
CA LEU A 10 1.48 9.20 5.50
C LEU A 10 1.10 7.91 6.22
N ARG A 11 0.90 6.81 5.48
CA ARG A 11 0.78 5.49 6.10
C ARG A 11 2.07 5.24 6.87
N ALA A 12 1.98 4.97 8.18
CA ALA A 12 3.12 4.58 8.99
C ALA A 12 3.73 3.30 8.39
N GLN A 13 5.02 3.30 8.09
CA GLN A 13 5.72 2.14 7.50
C GLN A 13 6.14 1.16 8.61
N CYS A 14 6.29 -0.12 8.29
CA CYS A 14 6.88 -1.09 9.21
C CYS A 14 8.33 -0.73 9.55
N LEU A 15 8.81 -1.19 10.71
CA LEU A 15 10.24 -1.17 11.02
C LEU A 15 11.00 -2.00 9.98
N VAL A 16 12.16 -1.50 9.56
CA VAL A 16 12.99 -2.13 8.55
C VAL A 16 14.20 -2.79 9.21
N ALA A 17 14.51 -4.03 8.82
CA ALA A 17 15.72 -4.70 9.30
C ALA A 17 16.97 -4.03 8.69
N PRO A 18 18.04 -3.82 9.47
CA PRO A 18 19.32 -3.39 8.94
C PRO A 18 19.95 -4.51 8.10
N PRO A 19 20.78 -4.19 7.10
CA PRO A 19 21.48 -5.20 6.30
C PRO A 19 22.22 -6.21 7.19
N ALA A 20 22.10 -7.50 6.86
CA ALA A 20 22.77 -8.55 7.61
C ALA A 20 24.29 -8.49 7.38
N PRO A 21 25.13 -8.56 8.43
CA PRO A 21 26.58 -8.64 8.30
C PRO A 21 27.02 -9.78 7.38
N ASP A 22 28.14 -9.61 6.68
CA ASP A 22 28.68 -10.65 5.82
C ASP A 22 29.33 -11.79 6.60
N CYS A 23 29.53 -12.91 5.90
CA CYS A 23 30.16 -14.12 6.41
C CYS A 23 31.37 -14.42 5.53
N SER A 24 32.50 -13.78 5.81
CA SER A 24 33.73 -13.89 5.01
C SER A 24 34.57 -15.12 5.36
N GLY A 25 34.30 -15.76 6.50
CA GLY A 25 35.05 -16.93 6.95
C GLY A 25 36.23 -16.59 7.86
N THR A 26 36.43 -15.31 8.19
CA THR A 26 37.55 -14.82 9.02
C THR A 26 37.10 -14.29 10.38
N GLU A 27 35.79 -14.26 10.63
CA GLU A 27 35.22 -13.64 11.81
C GLU A 27 35.36 -14.52 13.07
N PRO A 28 35.33 -13.93 14.28
CA PRO A 28 35.34 -14.69 15.53
C PRO A 28 34.13 -15.61 15.63
N LEU A 29 34.36 -16.92 15.81
CA LEU A 29 33.30 -17.91 15.90
C LEU A 29 32.63 -17.94 17.28
N ALA A 30 31.32 -18.20 17.29
CA ALA A 30 30.58 -18.57 18.48
C ALA A 30 30.93 -20.00 18.87
N SER A 31 31.10 -20.25 20.16
CA SER A 31 31.39 -21.58 20.72
C SER A 31 30.24 -22.09 21.58
N ASP A 32 30.14 -23.42 21.73
CA ASP A 32 29.16 -24.03 22.63
C ASP A 32 29.42 -23.63 24.09
N GLY A 33 28.36 -23.31 24.83
CA GLY A 33 28.40 -22.82 26.21
C GLY A 33 28.83 -21.35 26.38
N GLU A 34 29.09 -20.63 25.28
CA GLU A 34 29.60 -19.26 25.34
C GLU A 34 28.56 -18.24 25.82
N THR A 35 29.03 -17.18 26.49
CA THR A 35 28.27 -15.95 26.71
C THR A 35 28.81 -14.83 25.81
N ILE A 36 28.01 -14.38 24.85
CA ILE A 36 28.34 -13.27 23.96
C ILE A 36 27.98 -11.96 24.67
N GLY A 37 29.00 -11.32 25.25
CA GLY A 37 28.87 -10.08 26.03
C GLY A 37 28.76 -8.81 25.18
N THR A 38 28.58 -7.68 25.87
CA THR A 38 28.38 -6.36 25.27
C THR A 38 29.46 -6.02 24.24
N SER A 39 29.03 -5.52 23.07
CA SER A 39 29.90 -5.12 21.96
C SER A 39 30.74 -6.23 21.32
N VAL A 40 30.55 -7.49 21.72
CA VAL A 40 31.16 -8.65 21.08
C VAL A 40 30.24 -9.15 19.98
N SER A 41 30.79 -9.37 18.78
CA SER A 41 30.08 -10.03 17.67
C SER A 41 30.71 -11.39 17.41
N LYS A 42 29.89 -12.44 17.33
CA LYS A 42 30.32 -13.81 17.00
C LYS A 42 29.52 -14.37 15.83
N TRP A 43 30.20 -15.15 15.00
CA TRP A 43 29.62 -15.79 13.81
C TRP A 43 29.48 -17.29 14.00
N PHE A 44 28.52 -17.87 13.30
CA PHE A 44 28.44 -19.30 13.10
C PHE A 44 28.34 -19.59 11.60
N TYR A 45 29.31 -20.33 11.06
CA TYR A 45 29.27 -20.93 9.73
C TYR A 45 29.95 -22.30 9.76
N GLY A 46 29.70 -23.12 8.74
CA GLY A 46 30.27 -24.47 8.60
C GLY A 46 29.19 -25.56 8.51
N SER A 47 29.58 -26.80 8.78
CA SER A 47 28.65 -27.93 8.87
C SER A 47 27.59 -27.68 9.94
N PRO A 48 26.37 -28.23 9.81
CA PRO A 48 25.35 -28.14 10.85
C PRO A 48 25.88 -28.57 12.24
N GLN A 49 25.56 -27.80 13.28
CA GLN A 49 26.00 -28.05 14.67
C GLN A 49 24.85 -27.90 15.66
N VAL A 50 24.99 -28.55 16.82
CA VAL A 50 24.08 -28.43 17.96
C VAL A 50 24.88 -27.94 19.16
N PHE A 51 24.58 -26.74 19.65
CA PHE A 51 25.13 -26.20 20.88
C PHE A 51 24.27 -26.66 22.07
N SER A 52 24.90 -27.20 23.11
CA SER A 52 24.26 -27.48 24.39
C SER A 52 23.70 -26.20 25.03
N GLY A 53 24.40 -25.07 24.88
CA GLY A 53 23.84 -23.78 25.27
C GLY A 53 24.58 -22.57 24.71
N LEU A 54 23.90 -21.42 24.73
CA LEU A 54 24.48 -20.13 24.35
C LEU A 54 23.71 -19.01 25.07
N THR A 55 24.45 -18.01 25.56
CA THR A 55 23.85 -16.81 26.18
C THR A 55 24.24 -15.58 25.39
N ILE A 56 23.29 -14.69 25.11
CA ILE A 56 23.56 -13.35 24.57
C ILE A 56 23.18 -12.31 25.61
N ASN A 57 24.15 -11.47 25.99
CA ASN A 57 23.98 -10.39 26.94
C ASN A 57 24.67 -9.11 26.44
N GLY A 58 23.99 -8.43 25.51
CA GLY A 58 24.43 -7.20 24.87
C GLY A 58 25.32 -7.39 23.64
N GLY A 59 25.64 -8.65 23.30
CA GLY A 59 26.44 -9.01 22.13
C GLY A 59 25.63 -9.20 20.86
N THR A 60 26.29 -9.60 19.78
CA THR A 60 25.68 -9.91 18.49
C THR A 60 26.04 -11.32 18.03
N LEU A 61 25.03 -12.11 17.66
CA LEU A 61 25.20 -13.42 17.03
C LEU A 61 24.82 -13.32 15.55
N ILE A 62 25.68 -13.78 14.65
CA ILE A 62 25.43 -13.86 13.21
C ILE A 62 25.45 -15.33 12.80
N VAL A 63 24.30 -15.84 12.36
CA VAL A 63 24.14 -17.23 11.91
C VAL A 63 24.16 -17.26 10.38
N CYS A 64 25.20 -17.87 9.84
CA CYS A 64 25.48 -17.99 8.40
C CYS A 64 25.30 -19.43 7.86
N GLY A 65 25.05 -20.40 8.75
CA GLY A 65 24.78 -21.81 8.42
C GLY A 65 23.63 -22.38 9.24
N ASN A 66 23.65 -23.68 9.51
CA ASN A 66 22.59 -24.34 10.28
C ASN A 66 23.02 -24.55 11.73
N LEU A 67 22.48 -23.74 12.63
CA LEU A 67 22.77 -23.82 14.07
C LEU A 67 21.52 -24.23 14.84
N THR A 68 21.66 -25.26 15.67
CA THR A 68 20.68 -25.60 16.70
C THR A 68 21.25 -25.25 18.07
N ILE A 69 20.46 -24.63 18.95
CA ILE A 69 20.84 -24.32 20.33
C ILE A 69 19.81 -24.91 21.27
N ASN A 70 20.25 -25.78 22.19
CA ASN A 70 19.36 -26.42 23.15
C ASN A 70 18.95 -25.44 24.25
N THR A 71 19.89 -25.00 25.09
CA THR A 71 19.61 -24.03 26.16
C THR A 71 20.03 -22.63 25.72
N PHE A 72 19.07 -21.80 25.33
CA PHE A 72 19.35 -20.45 24.85
C PHE A 72 18.81 -19.37 25.80
N ASN A 73 19.69 -18.46 26.24
CA ASN A 73 19.32 -17.30 27.06
C ASN A 73 19.59 -16.01 26.29
N PHE A 74 18.57 -15.15 26.17
CA PHE A 74 18.68 -13.88 25.45
C PHE A 74 18.27 -12.70 26.33
N TYR A 75 19.25 -12.08 26.98
CA TYR A 75 18.99 -10.97 27.90
C TYR A 75 18.91 -9.62 27.20
N SER A 76 19.78 -9.40 26.22
CA SER A 76 19.82 -8.22 25.35
C SER A 76 20.81 -8.49 24.21
N GLY A 77 20.81 -7.68 23.16
CA GLY A 77 21.73 -7.82 22.04
C GLY A 77 21.02 -8.08 20.71
N VAL A 78 21.76 -8.57 19.73
CA VAL A 78 21.29 -8.68 18.34
C VAL A 78 21.52 -10.08 17.79
N ILE A 79 20.55 -10.61 17.05
CA ILE A 79 20.68 -11.86 16.31
C ILE A 79 20.41 -11.58 14.84
N PHE A 80 21.32 -12.01 13.97
CA PHE A 80 21.11 -12.09 12.54
C PHE A 80 21.06 -13.55 12.12
N VAL A 81 20.05 -13.92 11.33
CA VAL A 81 20.04 -15.18 10.58
C VAL A 81 20.11 -14.81 9.11
N ARG A 82 21.18 -15.21 8.43
CA ARG A 82 21.44 -14.84 7.03
C ARG A 82 20.51 -15.57 6.06
N PRO A 83 20.34 -15.05 4.82
CA PRO A 83 19.66 -15.78 3.76
C PRO A 83 20.26 -17.19 3.59
N GLY A 84 19.40 -18.22 3.56
CA GLY A 84 19.81 -19.63 3.44
C GLY A 84 20.33 -20.28 4.72
N ALA A 85 20.54 -19.52 5.80
CA ALA A 85 20.92 -20.05 7.11
C ALA A 85 19.67 -20.44 7.93
N SER A 86 19.86 -21.29 8.94
CA SER A 86 18.80 -21.64 9.88
C SER A 86 19.27 -21.57 11.32
N LEU A 87 18.50 -20.91 12.18
CA LEU A 87 18.66 -20.95 13.64
C LEU A 87 17.47 -21.70 14.25
N THR A 88 17.76 -22.80 14.94
CA THR A 88 16.75 -23.58 15.68
C THR A 88 17.04 -23.50 17.17
N ILE A 89 16.04 -23.14 17.97
CA ILE A 89 16.13 -23.10 19.43
C ILE A 89 15.10 -24.08 19.98
N THR A 90 15.56 -25.11 20.72
CA THR A 90 14.73 -26.29 21.00
C THR A 90 14.15 -26.34 22.41
N SER A 91 14.97 -26.15 23.45
CA SER A 91 14.57 -26.46 24.83
C SER A 91 14.50 -25.23 25.73
N GLY A 92 13.85 -25.41 26.88
CA GLY A 92 13.71 -24.39 27.92
C GLY A 92 12.35 -23.71 27.95
N PRO A 93 12.15 -22.77 28.90
CA PRO A 93 10.91 -21.98 28.98
C PRO A 93 10.79 -21.06 27.76
N ALA A 94 9.65 -20.38 27.63
CA ALA A 94 9.46 -19.36 26.61
C ALA A 94 10.65 -18.38 26.55
N LEU A 95 11.11 -18.07 25.34
CA LEU A 95 12.17 -17.10 25.12
C LEU A 95 11.64 -15.71 25.47
N LEU A 96 12.17 -15.12 26.53
CA LEU A 96 11.79 -13.78 26.97
C LEU A 96 12.73 -12.75 26.33
N MET A 97 12.15 -11.81 25.59
CA MET A 97 12.82 -10.58 25.17
C MET A 97 12.34 -9.47 26.10
N GLN A 98 13.21 -8.96 26.98
CA GLN A 98 12.82 -8.08 28.08
C GLN A 98 13.42 -6.66 27.97
N GLY A 99 13.82 -6.24 26.77
CA GLY A 99 14.35 -4.91 26.47
C GLY A 99 15.76 -4.94 25.87
N GLY A 100 15.95 -4.23 24.75
CA GLY A 100 17.21 -4.18 24.03
C GLY A 100 17.54 -5.47 23.28
N CYS A 101 16.52 -6.26 22.94
CA CYS A 101 16.65 -7.49 22.19
C CYS A 101 16.21 -7.27 20.73
N TYR A 102 17.07 -7.63 19.79
CA TYR A 102 16.81 -7.47 18.36
C TYR A 102 17.04 -8.79 17.62
N VAL A 103 16.08 -9.22 16.82
CA VAL A 103 16.21 -10.40 15.94
C VAL A 103 15.89 -9.98 14.52
N TYR A 104 16.82 -10.22 13.60
CA TYR A 104 16.70 -9.96 12.17
C TYR A 104 16.88 -11.28 11.41
N ASN A 105 15.78 -11.93 11.09
CA ASN A 105 15.77 -13.22 10.41
C ASN A 105 15.57 -13.04 8.90
N TYR A 106 16.63 -13.23 8.11
CA TYR A 106 16.58 -13.29 6.64
C TYR A 106 16.50 -14.72 6.09
N GLY A 107 16.63 -15.72 6.95
CA GLY A 107 16.60 -17.15 6.62
C GLY A 107 15.47 -17.87 7.34
N THR A 108 15.80 -18.97 8.01
CA THR A 108 14.84 -19.77 8.77
C THR A 108 15.10 -19.66 10.27
N PHE A 109 14.10 -19.22 11.03
CA PHE A 109 14.12 -19.20 12.49
C PHE A 109 13.07 -20.15 13.03
N ASN A 110 13.51 -21.21 13.72
CA ASN A 110 12.63 -22.19 14.34
C ASN A 110 12.76 -22.09 15.87
N LEU A 111 11.64 -21.88 16.56
CA LEU A 111 11.58 -21.82 18.00
C LEU A 111 10.62 -22.90 18.49
N GLN A 112 11.12 -23.91 19.19
CA GLN A 112 10.28 -25.00 19.72
C GLN A 112 9.75 -24.70 21.13
N ARG A 113 9.53 -23.41 21.41
CA ARG A 113 9.03 -22.86 22.67
C ARG A 113 8.37 -21.51 22.42
N GLY A 114 7.65 -20.98 23.40
CA GLY A 114 6.99 -19.68 23.28
C GLY A 114 7.97 -18.53 23.10
N LEU A 115 7.48 -17.40 22.60
CA LEU A 115 8.21 -16.14 22.49
C LEU A 115 7.42 -15.04 23.18
N VAL A 116 8.00 -14.39 24.17
CA VAL A 116 7.36 -13.28 24.88
C VAL A 116 8.22 -12.04 24.69
N LEU A 117 7.68 -11.05 24.00
CA LEU A 117 8.23 -9.70 23.93
C LEU A 117 7.68 -8.96 25.14
N ASP A 118 8.35 -9.14 26.27
CA ASP A 118 7.92 -8.74 27.59
C ASP A 118 8.28 -7.29 27.92
N GLY A 119 7.45 -6.65 28.75
CA GLY A 119 7.63 -5.28 29.18
C GLY A 119 8.87 -5.05 30.04
N GLY A 120 9.34 -6.06 30.79
CA GLY A 120 10.48 -6.03 31.72
C GLY A 120 11.26 -4.72 31.80
N ARG A 121 12.32 -4.59 31.00
CA ARG A 121 13.15 -3.38 30.81
C ARG A 121 12.91 -2.71 29.45
N ALA A 122 11.86 -3.12 28.73
CA ALA A 122 11.56 -2.58 27.42
C ALA A 122 11.21 -1.09 27.53
N SER A 123 11.84 -0.28 26.69
CA SER A 123 11.65 1.18 26.66
C SER A 123 11.88 1.71 25.25
N VAL A 124 11.63 3.00 25.03
CA VAL A 124 11.93 3.66 23.74
C VAL A 124 13.39 3.47 23.31
N SER A 125 14.33 3.52 24.26
CA SER A 125 15.78 3.33 24.00
C SER A 125 16.22 1.87 23.95
N GLN A 126 15.43 0.97 24.54
CA GLN A 126 15.74 -0.46 24.62
C GLN A 126 14.50 -1.28 24.26
N PRO A 127 13.97 -1.18 23.02
CA PRO A 127 12.81 -1.94 22.59
C PRO A 127 13.12 -3.43 22.44
N ASN A 128 12.08 -4.23 22.29
CA ASN A 128 12.18 -5.58 21.73
C ASN A 128 11.75 -5.53 20.27
N VAL A 129 12.57 -6.07 19.37
CA VAL A 129 12.26 -6.05 17.93
C VAL A 129 12.54 -7.41 17.33
N PHE A 130 11.53 -8.01 16.72
CA PHE A 130 11.68 -9.22 15.91
C PHE A 130 11.23 -8.92 14.49
N ILE A 131 12.14 -9.01 13.52
CA ILE A 131 11.83 -8.83 12.10
C ILE A 131 12.14 -10.13 11.36
N ASN A 132 11.09 -10.76 10.83
CA ASN A 132 11.19 -11.81 9.83
C ASN A 132 11.33 -11.13 8.46
N ALA A 133 12.58 -10.89 8.07
CA ALA A 133 13.01 -9.96 7.05
C ALA A 133 13.08 -10.59 5.64
N GLY A 134 12.27 -10.04 4.73
CA GLY A 134 12.22 -10.41 3.33
C GLY A 134 11.24 -11.53 3.00
N ILE A 135 10.87 -11.64 1.72
CA ILE A 135 9.82 -12.55 1.26
C ILE A 135 10.14 -14.05 1.41
N ALA A 136 11.42 -14.39 1.54
CA ALA A 136 11.89 -15.77 1.68
C ALA A 136 12.08 -16.20 3.15
N SER A 137 12.02 -15.26 4.11
CA SER A 137 12.27 -15.58 5.51
C SER A 137 11.11 -16.36 6.13
N THR A 138 11.44 -17.35 6.94
CA THR A 138 10.45 -18.18 7.62
C THR A 138 10.67 -18.15 9.13
N LEU A 139 9.63 -17.79 9.87
CA LEU A 139 9.55 -17.96 11.33
C LEU A 139 8.58 -19.10 11.65
N SER A 140 9.00 -20.05 12.47
CA SER A 140 8.12 -21.09 13.01
C SER A 140 8.26 -21.18 14.51
N LEU A 141 7.13 -21.07 15.23
CA LEU A 141 7.01 -21.45 16.64
C LEU A 141 6.25 -22.78 16.68
N LEU A 142 6.86 -23.84 17.18
CA LEU A 142 6.31 -25.20 17.12
C LEU A 142 5.12 -25.36 18.08
N PHE A 143 3.93 -25.00 17.60
CA PHE A 143 2.66 -25.03 18.36
C PHE A 143 2.68 -24.20 19.65
N ASP A 144 3.45 -23.11 19.66
CA ASP A 144 3.55 -22.23 20.83
C ASP A 144 3.14 -20.79 20.50
N TRP A 145 3.06 -19.96 21.53
CA TRP A 145 2.53 -18.62 21.50
C TRP A 145 3.64 -17.57 21.28
N MET A 146 3.29 -16.53 20.53
CA MET A 146 3.95 -15.23 20.60
C MET A 146 3.10 -14.29 21.44
N VAL A 147 3.71 -13.59 22.40
CA VAL A 147 3.03 -12.62 23.26
C VAL A 147 3.74 -11.27 23.18
N ILE A 148 2.96 -10.22 22.94
CA ILE A 148 3.38 -8.81 23.05
C ILE A 148 2.52 -8.19 24.14
N ASN A 149 3.13 -7.58 25.15
CA ASN A 149 2.42 -7.11 26.35
C ASN A 149 2.85 -5.70 26.81
N ASN A 150 3.47 -4.92 25.93
CA ASN A 150 4.01 -3.60 26.25
C ASN A 150 4.11 -2.72 24.99
N PRO A 151 4.27 -1.39 25.14
CA PRO A 151 4.23 -0.46 24.01
C PRO A 151 5.57 -0.31 23.27
N TYR A 152 6.62 -1.03 23.68
CA TYR A 152 7.99 -0.90 23.15
C TYR A 152 8.47 -2.16 22.42
N SER A 153 7.53 -3.00 22.02
CA SER A 153 7.81 -4.30 21.42
C SER A 153 7.14 -4.44 20.06
N TRP A 154 7.90 -4.92 19.07
CA TRP A 154 7.51 -4.92 17.68
C TRP A 154 7.85 -6.25 17.02
N PHE A 155 6.85 -6.84 16.35
CA PHE A 155 7.00 -7.96 15.44
C PHE A 155 6.69 -7.50 14.02
N VAL A 156 7.66 -7.63 13.11
CA VAL A 156 7.49 -7.34 11.69
C VAL A 156 7.65 -8.62 10.89
N ASN A 157 6.69 -8.91 10.02
CA ASN A 157 6.72 -10.06 9.14
C ASN A 157 6.64 -9.64 7.67
N GLU A 158 7.75 -9.80 6.95
CA GLU A 158 7.85 -9.59 5.49
C GLU A 158 7.78 -10.90 4.70
N GLY A 159 7.97 -12.05 5.37
CA GLY A 159 7.93 -13.39 4.79
C GLY A 159 6.76 -14.23 5.31
N LYS A 160 7.07 -15.44 5.79
CA LYS A 160 6.09 -16.37 6.37
C LYS A 160 6.36 -16.58 7.85
N ALA A 161 5.32 -16.47 8.67
CA ALA A 161 5.37 -16.81 10.09
C ALA A 161 4.28 -17.85 10.42
N SER A 162 4.60 -18.86 11.22
CA SER A 162 3.64 -19.86 11.69
C SER A 162 3.82 -20.13 13.18
N MET A 163 2.72 -20.13 13.92
CA MET A 163 2.70 -20.35 15.37
C MET A 163 1.33 -20.85 15.83
N HIS A 164 1.17 -21.24 17.09
CA HIS A 164 -0.16 -21.57 17.60
C HIS A 164 -1.03 -20.33 17.74
N GLY A 165 -0.48 -19.25 18.27
CA GLY A 165 -1.19 -17.98 18.33
C GLY A 165 -0.34 -16.78 18.68
N ILE A 166 -0.82 -15.61 18.28
CA ILE A 166 -0.30 -14.31 18.69
C ILE A 166 -1.27 -13.68 19.69
N VAL A 167 -0.74 -13.28 20.83
CA VAL A 167 -1.43 -12.49 21.84
C VAL A 167 -0.86 -11.08 21.83
N THR A 168 -1.68 -10.10 21.49
CA THR A 168 -1.37 -8.68 21.71
C THR A 168 -2.21 -8.20 22.88
N ASP A 169 -1.59 -8.15 24.05
CA ASP A 169 -2.25 -7.80 25.30
C ASP A 169 -2.59 -6.29 25.39
N LEU A 170 -3.33 -5.88 26.42
CA LEU A 170 -3.89 -4.53 26.61
C LEU A 170 -2.88 -3.39 26.44
N ASN A 171 -1.61 -3.61 26.80
CA ASN A 171 -0.55 -2.61 26.74
C ASN A 171 0.24 -2.62 25.41
N SER A 172 -0.13 -3.47 24.45
CA SER A 172 0.54 -3.53 23.15
C SER A 172 0.31 -2.25 22.36
N ALA A 173 1.34 -1.77 21.66
CA ALA A 173 1.21 -0.62 20.79
C ALA A 173 0.37 -0.94 19.53
N ALA A 174 -0.28 0.09 18.98
CA ALA A 174 -0.83 0.02 17.63
C ALA A 174 0.31 -0.26 16.63
N GLY A 175 0.07 -1.16 15.68
CA GLY A 175 1.06 -1.63 14.71
C GLY A 175 2.19 -2.50 15.30
N SER A 176 2.06 -2.97 16.55
CA SER A 176 3.02 -3.90 17.17
C SER A 176 3.20 -5.20 16.39
N VAL A 177 2.22 -5.59 15.57
CA VAL A 177 2.33 -6.62 14.53
C VAL A 177 2.22 -5.96 13.15
N CYS A 178 3.36 -5.77 12.50
CA CYS A 178 3.43 -5.12 11.19
C CYS A 178 3.67 -6.14 10.08
N MET A 179 2.91 -6.05 8.99
CA MET A 179 2.98 -6.99 7.88
C MET A 179 3.44 -6.31 6.59
N GLY A 180 4.45 -6.91 5.99
CA GLY A 180 4.95 -6.59 4.67
C GLY A 180 4.05 -7.01 3.51
N LEU A 181 4.37 -6.51 2.32
CA LEU A 181 3.64 -6.87 1.10
C LEU A 181 3.70 -8.38 0.84
N LYS A 182 2.53 -9.01 0.66
CA LYS A 182 2.31 -10.45 0.44
C LYS A 182 2.79 -11.35 1.57
N SER A 183 3.12 -10.80 2.74
CA SER A 183 3.52 -11.60 3.87
C SER A 183 2.34 -12.40 4.45
N GLN A 184 2.67 -13.50 5.13
CA GLN A 184 1.69 -14.46 5.61
C GLN A 184 1.98 -14.82 7.06
N ILE A 185 0.97 -14.69 7.92
CA ILE A 185 0.98 -15.17 9.31
C ILE A 185 -0.04 -16.29 9.41
N TYR A 186 0.38 -17.47 9.88
CA TYR A 186 -0.46 -18.63 10.10
C TYR A 186 -0.57 -18.92 11.59
N GLN A 187 -1.78 -18.90 12.12
CA GLN A 187 -2.06 -19.20 13.52
C GLN A 187 -3.37 -19.98 13.71
N SER A 188 -3.44 -20.74 14.79
CA SER A 188 -4.68 -21.38 15.23
C SER A 188 -5.55 -20.41 16.01
N VAL A 189 -4.93 -19.59 16.87
CA VAL A 189 -5.62 -18.64 17.73
C VAL A 189 -5.07 -17.23 17.54
N LEU A 190 -5.93 -16.23 17.45
CA LEU A 190 -5.57 -14.82 17.55
C LEU A 190 -6.19 -14.24 18.82
N ILE A 191 -5.40 -13.56 19.66
CA ILE A 191 -5.93 -12.80 20.79
C ILE A 191 -5.52 -11.34 20.61
N ASN A 192 -6.50 -10.45 20.46
CA ASN A 192 -6.26 -9.01 20.32
C ASN A 192 -6.97 -8.20 21.40
N ASN A 193 -6.20 -7.74 22.39
CA ASN A 193 -6.69 -6.91 23.49
C ASN A 193 -6.40 -5.41 23.32
N ALA A 194 -5.62 -5.01 22.32
CA ALA A 194 -5.25 -3.62 22.10
C ALA A 194 -5.66 -3.10 20.70
N TYR A 195 -5.79 -1.78 20.60
CA TYR A 195 -6.32 -1.12 19.42
C TYR A 195 -5.32 -1.10 18.27
N HIS A 196 -5.75 -1.59 17.10
CA HIS A 196 -5.02 -1.58 15.82
C HIS A 196 -3.62 -2.17 15.92
N THR A 197 -3.46 -3.28 16.65
CA THR A 197 -2.17 -3.94 16.83
C THR A 197 -1.62 -4.51 15.52
N TYR A 198 -2.48 -4.90 14.59
CA TYR A 198 -2.08 -5.37 13.26
C TYR A 198 -2.16 -4.25 12.22
N THR A 199 -1.15 -4.16 11.36
CA THR A 199 -1.11 -3.20 10.23
C THR A 199 -0.48 -3.84 9.00
N ALA A 200 -0.87 -3.38 7.81
CA ALA A 200 -0.36 -3.84 6.52
C ALA A 200 -0.07 -2.64 5.58
N PRO A 201 0.86 -1.76 5.95
CA PRO A 201 1.02 -0.46 5.31
C PRO A 201 1.63 -0.57 3.90
N SER A 202 2.39 -1.63 3.64
CA SER A 202 3.10 -1.87 2.38
C SER A 202 2.24 -2.51 1.28
N GLY A 203 0.98 -2.83 1.58
CA GLY A 203 0.02 -3.43 0.65
C GLY A 203 -0.58 -4.74 1.16
N PRO A 204 -1.21 -5.53 0.27
CA PRO A 204 -1.93 -6.75 0.66
C PRO A 204 -1.08 -7.74 1.47
N ALA A 205 -1.54 -8.12 2.65
CA ALA A 205 -0.90 -9.11 3.52
C ALA A 205 -1.97 -9.97 4.21
N CYS A 206 -1.62 -11.18 4.63
CA CYS A 206 -2.61 -12.14 5.13
C CYS A 206 -2.31 -12.68 6.52
N VAL A 207 -3.32 -12.64 7.38
CA VAL A 207 -3.37 -13.35 8.66
C VAL A 207 -4.37 -14.50 8.53
N SER A 208 -3.92 -15.73 8.78
CA SER A 208 -4.76 -16.92 8.82
C SER A 208 -5.04 -17.32 10.26
N VAL A 209 -6.33 -17.48 10.60
CA VAL A 209 -6.79 -17.98 11.90
C VAL A 209 -7.61 -19.23 11.66
N SER A 210 -7.10 -20.39 12.08
CA SER A 210 -7.76 -21.66 11.78
C SER A 210 -8.80 -22.10 12.82
N ASN A 211 -8.79 -21.56 14.05
CA ASN A 211 -9.65 -22.03 15.14
C ASN A 211 -10.44 -20.91 15.86
N ASN A 212 -9.78 -20.03 16.60
CA ASN A 212 -10.50 -19.00 17.39
C ASN A 212 -9.83 -17.64 17.30
N ALA A 213 -10.62 -16.58 17.18
CA ALA A 213 -10.16 -15.21 17.36
C ALA A 213 -10.88 -14.58 18.56
N TYR A 214 -10.12 -14.22 19.60
CA TYR A 214 -10.62 -13.49 20.77
C TYR A 214 -10.26 -12.02 20.61
N ILE A 215 -11.24 -11.18 20.29
CA ILE A 215 -11.00 -9.80 19.86
C ILE A 215 -11.70 -8.84 20.81
N CYS A 216 -10.89 -8.16 21.61
CA CYS A 216 -11.31 -7.15 22.58
C CYS A 216 -11.14 -5.71 22.12
N GLU A 217 -10.32 -5.49 21.11
CA GLU A 217 -10.14 -4.21 20.44
C GLU A 217 -10.10 -4.38 18.93
N GLN A 218 -10.30 -3.31 18.15
CA GLN A 218 -10.24 -3.42 16.69
C GLN A 218 -8.86 -3.93 16.26
N VAL A 219 -8.81 -5.01 15.48
CA VAL A 219 -7.54 -5.64 15.08
C VAL A 219 -6.69 -4.73 14.19
N THR A 220 -7.30 -4.08 13.20
CA THR A 220 -6.56 -3.24 12.25
C THR A 220 -7.38 -2.08 11.69
N GLY A 221 -6.71 -0.98 11.39
CA GLY A 221 -7.22 0.11 10.57
C GLY A 221 -7.00 -0.09 9.06
N ASP A 222 -6.26 -1.13 8.64
CA ASP A 222 -5.83 -1.33 7.26
C ASP A 222 -6.74 -2.26 6.45
N ALA A 223 -7.32 -1.72 5.38
CA ALA A 223 -8.10 -2.50 4.40
C ALA A 223 -7.26 -3.40 3.49
N THR A 224 -5.93 -3.27 3.55
CA THR A 224 -4.96 -4.13 2.86
C THR A 224 -4.67 -5.42 3.63
N MET A 225 -5.06 -5.51 4.90
CA MET A 225 -4.95 -6.76 5.66
C MET A 225 -6.11 -7.70 5.31
N TYR A 226 -5.77 -8.92 4.91
CA TYR A 226 -6.71 -10.01 4.69
C TYR A 226 -6.72 -10.95 5.89
N ALA A 227 -7.90 -11.32 6.36
CA ALA A 227 -8.09 -12.34 7.37
C ALA A 227 -8.63 -13.61 6.71
N CYS A 228 -7.79 -14.64 6.60
CA CYS A 228 -8.17 -15.99 6.20
C CYS A 228 -8.75 -16.71 7.42
N LEU A 229 -10.07 -16.79 7.50
CA LEU A 229 -10.77 -17.41 8.63
C LEU A 229 -11.12 -18.85 8.26
N GLY A 230 -10.61 -19.79 9.05
CA GLY A 230 -10.81 -21.23 8.89
C GLY A 230 -12.28 -21.64 8.78
N PRO A 231 -12.60 -22.82 8.21
CA PRO A 231 -13.97 -23.32 8.13
C PRO A 231 -14.67 -23.45 9.49
N THR A 232 -13.89 -23.71 10.54
CA THR A 232 -14.36 -23.84 11.92
C THR A 232 -14.02 -22.62 12.77
N GLU A 233 -13.52 -21.53 12.15
CA GLU A 233 -13.12 -20.35 12.91
C GLU A 233 -14.32 -19.67 13.58
N THR A 234 -14.15 -19.32 14.85
CA THR A 234 -15.09 -18.47 15.57
C THR A 234 -14.40 -17.23 16.11
N THR A 235 -15.01 -16.08 15.84
CA THR A 235 -14.60 -14.79 16.41
C THR A 235 -15.47 -14.48 17.62
N ASP A 236 -14.87 -14.41 18.80
CA ASP A 236 -15.48 -13.96 20.05
C ASP A 236 -15.01 -12.54 20.38
N SER A 237 -15.96 -11.61 20.49
CA SER A 237 -15.72 -10.22 20.90
C SER A 237 -16.59 -9.82 22.10
N SER A 238 -16.89 -10.77 22.99
CA SER A 238 -17.82 -10.61 24.12
C SER A 238 -17.23 -9.91 25.36
N CYS A 239 -15.92 -9.69 25.38
CA CYS A 239 -15.25 -9.01 26.50
C CYS A 239 -15.73 -7.56 26.68
N GLN A 240 -15.66 -7.07 27.92
CA GLN A 240 -16.27 -5.80 28.34
C GLN A 240 -15.85 -4.62 27.46
N VAL A 241 -14.56 -4.52 27.14
CA VAL A 241 -13.98 -3.45 26.31
C VAL A 241 -14.44 -3.49 24.84
N SER A 242 -14.94 -4.63 24.36
CA SER A 242 -15.49 -4.77 23.01
C SER A 242 -17.01 -4.67 22.91
N ARG A 243 -17.74 -4.65 24.05
CA ARG A 243 -19.21 -4.61 24.04
C ARG A 243 -19.70 -3.40 23.25
N GLY A 244 -20.43 -3.66 22.17
CA GLY A 244 -21.01 -2.62 21.29
C GLY A 244 -20.16 -2.22 20.08
N LYS A 245 -18.95 -2.78 19.89
CA LYS A 245 -18.15 -2.53 18.68
C LYS A 245 -18.71 -3.34 17.51
N THR A 246 -19.04 -2.65 16.40
CA THR A 246 -19.70 -3.25 15.24
C THR A 246 -18.76 -3.99 14.27
N LYS A 247 -17.43 -3.83 14.43
CA LYS A 247 -16.41 -4.44 13.56
C LYS A 247 -15.15 -4.83 14.35
N PRO A 248 -15.09 -6.03 14.96
CA PRO A 248 -13.94 -6.46 15.77
C PRO A 248 -12.65 -6.56 14.94
N TRP A 249 -12.73 -6.98 13.68
CA TRP A 249 -11.59 -7.02 12.77
C TRP A 249 -11.20 -5.65 12.17
N GLY A 250 -11.91 -4.57 12.52
CA GLY A 250 -11.69 -3.24 11.95
C GLY A 250 -11.91 -3.21 10.43
N ASN A 251 -10.91 -2.75 9.68
CA ASN A 251 -11.00 -2.59 8.22
C ASN A 251 -10.51 -3.81 7.43
N ALA A 252 -10.05 -4.88 8.08
CA ALA A 252 -9.56 -6.07 7.38
C ALA A 252 -10.62 -6.67 6.43
N GLN A 253 -10.17 -7.24 5.31
CA GLN A 253 -11.03 -8.02 4.43
C GLN A 253 -11.12 -9.46 4.92
N LEU A 254 -12.34 -9.94 5.20
CA LEU A 254 -12.56 -11.24 5.82
C LEU A 254 -12.91 -12.30 4.77
N PHE A 255 -12.18 -13.42 4.78
CA PHE A 255 -12.39 -14.57 3.90
C PHE A 255 -12.73 -15.79 4.77
N LYS A 256 -14.02 -16.13 4.89
CA LYS A 256 -14.49 -17.27 5.68
C LYS A 256 -14.36 -18.59 4.90
N GLY A 257 -14.12 -19.70 5.62
CA GLY A 257 -13.89 -21.00 4.99
C GLY A 257 -12.54 -21.10 4.28
N CYS A 258 -11.63 -20.19 4.60
CA CYS A 258 -10.30 -20.12 4.00
C CYS A 258 -9.37 -21.14 4.67
N THR A 259 -8.67 -21.96 3.87
CA THR A 259 -7.76 -23.00 4.40
C THR A 259 -6.30 -22.54 4.46
N ILE A 260 -5.87 -21.65 3.56
CA ILE A 260 -4.52 -21.09 3.53
C ILE A 260 -4.56 -19.67 2.97
N CYS A 261 -3.68 -18.78 3.45
CA CYS A 261 -3.51 -17.44 2.88
C CYS A 261 -3.22 -17.43 1.37
N GLY A 262 -2.54 -18.48 0.86
CA GLY A 262 -2.23 -18.61 -0.57
C GLY A 262 -3.45 -18.84 -1.48
N SER A 263 -4.59 -19.29 -0.93
CA SER A 263 -5.83 -19.48 -1.69
C SER A 263 -6.69 -18.21 -1.74
N ILE A 264 -6.33 -17.17 -0.99
CA ILE A 264 -6.86 -15.81 -1.16
C ILE A 264 -6.21 -15.22 -2.41
N ALA A 265 -6.61 -15.76 -3.56
CA ALA A 265 -6.47 -15.08 -4.82
C ALA A 265 -7.47 -13.93 -4.80
N VAL A 266 -6.99 -12.71 -4.55
CA VAL A 266 -7.70 -11.54 -5.07
C VAL A 266 -7.53 -11.65 -6.57
N LEU A 267 -8.47 -12.37 -7.20
CA LEU A 267 -8.55 -12.48 -8.64
C LEU A 267 -8.49 -11.05 -9.19
N PRO A 268 -7.59 -10.77 -10.14
CA PRO A 268 -7.58 -9.48 -10.79
C PRO A 268 -8.98 -9.15 -11.27
N VAL A 269 -9.49 -7.95 -10.96
CA VAL A 269 -10.77 -7.51 -11.50
C VAL A 269 -10.65 -7.58 -13.03
N SER A 270 -11.38 -8.51 -13.63
CA SER A 270 -11.30 -8.74 -15.07
C SER A 270 -12.34 -7.87 -15.75
N PHE A 271 -11.88 -6.94 -16.57
CA PHE A 271 -12.75 -6.11 -17.38
C PHE A 271 -13.23 -6.91 -18.59
N SER A 272 -14.54 -7.12 -18.67
CA SER A 272 -15.21 -7.64 -19.85
C SER A 272 -15.99 -6.52 -20.55
N ASP A 273 -16.24 -6.68 -21.84
CA ASP A 273 -17.10 -5.79 -22.64
C ASP A 273 -16.74 -4.30 -22.61
N LEU A 274 -15.50 -3.93 -22.24
CA LEU A 274 -15.07 -2.54 -22.33
C LEU A 274 -15.13 -2.09 -23.79
N SER A 275 -15.94 -1.07 -24.05
CA SER A 275 -16.13 -0.47 -25.36
C SER A 275 -16.33 1.03 -25.23
N VAL A 276 -15.99 1.74 -26.30
CA VAL A 276 -16.24 3.19 -26.43
C VAL A 276 -16.95 3.44 -27.75
N THR A 277 -18.00 4.25 -27.74
CA THR A 277 -18.79 4.61 -28.92
C THR A 277 -18.98 6.12 -28.96
N ALA A 278 -18.76 6.74 -30.13
CA ALA A 278 -19.11 8.13 -30.33
C ALA A 278 -20.64 8.29 -30.41
N ARG A 279 -21.22 9.14 -29.56
CA ARG A 279 -22.66 9.49 -29.56
C ARG A 279 -22.81 11.01 -29.62
N GLY A 280 -23.15 11.55 -30.79
CA GLY A 280 -23.20 13.00 -30.98
C GLY A 280 -21.88 13.66 -30.54
N ASN A 281 -21.94 14.61 -29.60
CA ASN A 281 -20.77 15.32 -29.09
C ASN A 281 -20.01 14.62 -27.95
N VAL A 282 -20.45 13.45 -27.47
CA VAL A 282 -19.81 12.74 -26.35
C VAL A 282 -19.25 11.37 -26.74
N ASN A 283 -18.19 10.92 -26.05
CA ASN A 283 -17.76 9.53 -26.15
C ASN A 283 -18.36 8.75 -24.98
N TYR A 284 -19.16 7.73 -25.30
CA TYR A 284 -19.82 6.87 -24.33
C TYR A 284 -18.96 5.63 -24.08
N LEU A 285 -18.49 5.46 -22.85
CA LEU A 285 -17.75 4.28 -22.42
C LEU A 285 -18.68 3.36 -21.63
N GLN A 286 -18.56 2.06 -21.86
CA GLN A 286 -19.25 1.04 -21.08
C GLN A 286 -18.35 -0.16 -20.85
N TRP A 287 -18.48 -0.83 -19.71
CA TRP A 287 -17.75 -2.04 -19.38
C TRP A 287 -18.50 -2.89 -18.36
N LYS A 288 -18.08 -4.14 -18.22
CA LYS A 288 -18.48 -5.04 -17.15
C LYS A 288 -17.24 -5.50 -16.39
N ILE A 289 -17.46 -6.01 -15.19
CA ILE A 289 -16.45 -6.72 -14.43
C ILE A 289 -17.01 -8.06 -13.98
N ASP A 290 -16.12 -9.03 -13.84
CA ASP A 290 -16.42 -10.38 -13.38
C ASP A 290 -16.99 -10.44 -11.96
N ARG A 291 -16.59 -9.51 -11.07
CA ARG A 291 -17.09 -9.46 -9.70
C ARG A 291 -17.30 -8.03 -9.20
N VAL A 292 -18.57 -7.62 -9.10
CA VAL A 292 -18.94 -6.30 -8.56
C VAL A 292 -18.80 -6.28 -7.04
N ASP A 293 -18.10 -5.25 -6.53
CA ASP A 293 -18.01 -4.91 -5.11
C ASP A 293 -18.34 -3.42 -4.93
N HIS A 294 -19.19 -3.09 -3.96
CA HIS A 294 -19.66 -1.71 -3.71
C HIS A 294 -18.54 -0.76 -3.21
N SER A 295 -17.39 -1.30 -2.84
CA SER A 295 -16.21 -0.54 -2.43
C SER A 295 -15.29 -0.17 -3.59
N HIS A 296 -15.57 -0.64 -4.82
CA HIS A 296 -14.83 -0.23 -6.00
C HIS A 296 -14.96 1.27 -6.27
N ARG A 297 -13.85 1.87 -6.67
CA ARG A 297 -13.74 3.25 -7.14
C ARG A 297 -13.18 3.24 -8.55
N TRP A 298 -13.73 4.08 -9.41
CA TRP A 298 -13.40 4.09 -10.82
C TRP A 298 -12.60 5.33 -11.17
N ARG A 299 -11.52 5.15 -11.92
CA ARG A 299 -10.81 6.26 -12.58
C ARG A 299 -10.77 5.98 -14.07
N VAL A 300 -11.31 6.91 -14.84
CA VAL A 300 -11.29 6.84 -16.31
C VAL A 300 -10.23 7.78 -16.81
N GLU A 301 -9.38 7.31 -17.70
CA GLU A 301 -8.28 8.09 -18.24
C GLU A 301 -8.34 8.10 -19.77
N ARG A 302 -7.97 9.25 -20.34
CA ARG A 302 -7.95 9.50 -21.78
C ARG A 302 -6.55 9.91 -22.23
N SER A 303 -6.20 9.54 -23.46
CA SER A 303 -4.98 9.95 -24.14
C SER A 303 -5.26 10.30 -25.61
N SER A 304 -4.47 11.23 -26.18
CA SER A 304 -4.45 11.54 -27.62
C SER A 304 -3.38 10.77 -28.40
N ASP A 305 -2.40 10.18 -27.71
CA ASP A 305 -1.24 9.50 -28.31
C ASP A 305 -1.13 8.02 -27.91
N GLY A 306 -1.99 7.56 -26.99
CA GLY A 306 -1.97 6.20 -26.45
C GLY A 306 -0.82 5.94 -25.46
N VAL A 307 -0.04 6.97 -25.09
CA VAL A 307 1.13 6.88 -24.22
C VAL A 307 0.92 7.68 -22.93
N LYS A 308 0.50 8.93 -23.05
CA LYS A 308 0.26 9.83 -21.91
C LYS A 308 -1.23 9.89 -21.60
N TYR A 309 -1.60 9.40 -20.42
CA TYR A 309 -2.98 9.30 -19.97
C TYR A 309 -3.27 10.35 -18.88
N GLU A 310 -4.40 11.04 -19.03
CA GLU A 310 -4.91 12.01 -18.07
C GLU A 310 -6.29 11.56 -17.57
N ALA A 311 -6.54 11.74 -16.27
CA ALA A 311 -7.85 11.44 -15.69
C ALA A 311 -8.90 12.43 -16.22
N ILE A 312 -10.04 11.91 -16.65
CA ILE A 312 -11.18 12.74 -17.06
C ILE A 312 -12.23 12.79 -15.93
N PRO A 313 -12.94 13.92 -15.77
CA PRO A 313 -14.12 13.97 -14.91
C PRO A 313 -15.20 13.07 -15.50
N ALA A 314 -15.32 11.84 -14.98
CA ALA A 314 -16.31 10.87 -15.43
C ALA A 314 -17.26 10.52 -14.28
N ASP A 315 -18.55 10.76 -14.51
CA ASP A 315 -19.61 10.28 -13.62
C ASP A 315 -19.93 8.82 -13.97
N VAL A 316 -19.29 7.88 -13.26
CA VAL A 316 -19.47 6.44 -13.51
C VAL A 316 -20.77 5.97 -12.87
N ARG A 317 -21.67 5.46 -13.72
CA ARG A 317 -23.00 4.98 -13.35
C ARG A 317 -23.11 3.49 -13.63
N MET A 318 -24.04 2.84 -12.94
CA MET A 318 -24.37 1.43 -13.14
C MET A 318 -25.69 1.34 -13.90
N ALA A 319 -25.72 0.55 -14.98
CA ALA A 319 -26.90 0.20 -15.75
C ALA A 319 -27.45 -1.17 -15.30
N ALA A 320 -28.61 -1.56 -15.85
CA ALA A 320 -29.16 -2.89 -15.63
C ALA A 320 -28.21 -3.99 -16.15
N GLY A 321 -28.05 -5.07 -15.39
CA GLY A 321 -27.17 -6.20 -15.75
C GLY A 321 -25.69 -5.98 -15.45
N ASP A 322 -25.38 -5.27 -14.35
CA ASP A 322 -24.03 -5.09 -13.79
C ASP A 322 -23.01 -4.43 -14.73
N ALA A 323 -23.51 -3.69 -15.73
CA ALA A 323 -22.67 -2.87 -16.61
C ALA A 323 -22.45 -1.48 -16.02
N PHE A 324 -21.23 -0.99 -16.09
CA PHE A 324 -20.86 0.37 -15.74
C PHE A 324 -20.70 1.20 -17.00
N TYR A 325 -21.02 2.48 -16.92
CA TYR A 325 -20.83 3.41 -18.02
C TYR A 325 -20.50 4.83 -17.55
N CYS A 326 -19.89 5.60 -18.44
CA CYS A 326 -19.71 7.04 -18.27
C CYS A 326 -19.62 7.74 -19.63
N GLU A 327 -19.70 9.07 -19.60
CA GLU A 327 -19.60 9.91 -20.77
C GLU A 327 -18.41 10.86 -20.64
N ASP A 328 -17.54 10.85 -21.65
CA ASP A 328 -16.60 11.92 -21.87
C ASP A 328 -17.29 13.06 -22.62
N MET A 329 -17.60 14.12 -21.89
CA MET A 329 -18.33 15.29 -22.36
C MET A 329 -17.47 16.25 -23.21
N GLN A 330 -16.14 16.09 -23.21
CA GLN A 330 -15.22 16.97 -23.94
C GLN A 330 -14.16 16.17 -24.71
N PRO A 331 -14.57 15.23 -25.58
CA PRO A 331 -13.63 14.36 -26.29
C PRO A 331 -12.75 15.15 -27.25
N LEU A 332 -11.53 14.64 -27.47
CA LEU A 332 -10.56 15.27 -28.37
C LEU A 332 -10.96 15.04 -29.83
N GLY A 333 -10.55 15.93 -30.73
CA GLY A 333 -10.59 15.67 -32.16
C GLY A 333 -9.60 14.56 -32.54
N GLY A 334 -9.93 13.75 -33.55
CA GLY A 334 -9.08 12.63 -33.97
C GLY A 334 -9.22 11.40 -33.09
N VAL A 335 -8.14 10.63 -32.93
CA VAL A 335 -8.16 9.37 -32.19
C VAL A 335 -8.08 9.63 -30.69
N ASN A 336 -9.03 9.08 -29.93
CA ASN A 336 -9.04 9.11 -28.48
C ASN A 336 -8.81 7.68 -27.96
N TYR A 337 -7.87 7.54 -27.04
CA TYR A 337 -7.57 6.28 -26.34
C TYR A 337 -8.11 6.37 -24.92
N TYR A 338 -8.79 5.33 -24.45
CA TYR A 338 -9.35 5.27 -23.11
C TYR A 338 -8.93 4.00 -22.39
N ARG A 339 -8.76 4.13 -21.07
CA ARG A 339 -8.66 3.01 -20.14
C ARG A 339 -9.46 3.31 -18.88
N VAL A 340 -9.93 2.25 -18.25
CA VAL A 340 -10.63 2.29 -16.96
C VAL A 340 -9.75 1.62 -15.93
N ILE A 341 -9.65 2.26 -14.77
CA ILE A 341 -8.90 1.78 -13.62
C ILE A 341 -9.90 1.53 -12.49
N CYS A 342 -9.91 0.29 -12.00
CA CYS A 342 -10.61 -0.06 -10.77
C CYS A 342 -9.62 0.07 -9.61
N VAL A 343 -10.01 0.86 -8.61
CA VAL A 343 -9.31 1.00 -7.34
C VAL A 343 -10.19 0.36 -6.28
N THR A 344 -9.73 -0.71 -5.63
CA THR A 344 -10.49 -1.31 -4.52
C THR A 344 -10.24 -0.57 -3.22
N SER A 345 -11.11 -0.84 -2.25
CA SER A 345 -10.87 -0.53 -0.83
C SER A 345 -9.55 -1.07 -0.29
N SER A 346 -9.00 -2.15 -0.86
CA SER A 346 -7.67 -2.70 -0.55
C SER A 346 -6.52 -2.05 -1.30
N SER A 347 -6.71 -0.88 -1.93
CA SER A 347 -5.70 -0.15 -2.74
C SER A 347 -5.12 -0.93 -3.92
N GLY A 348 -5.71 -2.06 -4.29
CA GLY A 348 -5.37 -2.75 -5.52
C GLY A 348 -5.79 -1.90 -6.71
N VAL A 349 -4.93 -1.87 -7.73
CA VAL A 349 -5.14 -1.10 -8.96
C VAL A 349 -5.21 -2.08 -10.12
N TRP A 350 -6.37 -2.21 -10.73
CA TRP A 350 -6.57 -3.04 -11.92
C TRP A 350 -6.90 -2.17 -13.11
N ASN A 351 -6.14 -2.38 -14.19
CA ASN A 351 -6.29 -1.63 -15.42
C ASN A 351 -7.07 -2.48 -16.43
N SER A 352 -7.98 -1.85 -17.15
CA SER A 352 -8.59 -2.44 -18.33
C SER A 352 -7.61 -2.50 -19.50
N ARG A 353 -8.01 -3.21 -20.56
CA ARG A 353 -7.45 -2.97 -21.90
C ARG A 353 -7.71 -1.53 -22.35
N VAL A 354 -6.92 -1.05 -23.32
CA VAL A 354 -7.17 0.24 -23.99
C VAL A 354 -8.22 0.06 -25.07
N VAL A 355 -9.18 0.99 -25.14
CA VAL A 355 -10.16 1.07 -26.24
C VAL A 355 -10.05 2.43 -26.93
N THR A 356 -10.37 2.46 -28.22
CA THR A 356 -10.18 3.65 -29.05
C THR A 356 -11.42 4.02 -29.82
N VAL A 357 -11.63 5.32 -30.00
CA VAL A 357 -12.63 5.87 -30.91
C VAL A 357 -12.03 7.02 -31.69
N LYS A 358 -12.25 7.04 -32.99
CA LYS A 358 -11.86 8.15 -33.85
C LYS A 358 -13.05 9.10 -33.99
N ARG A 359 -12.82 10.38 -33.76
CA ARG A 359 -13.77 11.45 -34.07
C ARG A 359 -13.33 12.19 -35.31
N GLU A 360 -14.25 12.31 -36.26
CA GLU A 360 -14.04 13.10 -37.47
C GLU A 360 -14.12 14.61 -37.17
N THR A 361 -14.76 15.00 -36.07
CA THR A 361 -14.92 16.40 -35.67
C THR A 361 -14.50 16.65 -34.21
N GLY A 362 -13.73 17.72 -34.00
CA GLY A 362 -13.36 18.29 -32.70
C GLY A 362 -14.50 19.09 -32.06
N PRO A 363 -14.23 19.94 -31.05
CA PRO A 363 -15.29 20.71 -30.37
C PRO A 363 -16.01 21.65 -31.36
N ALA A 364 -17.32 21.83 -31.21
CA ALA A 364 -18.11 22.68 -32.12
C ALA A 364 -17.77 24.18 -32.03
N THR A 365 -17.09 24.61 -30.95
CA THR A 365 -16.55 25.98 -30.79
C THR A 365 -15.16 25.89 -30.15
N PRO A 366 -14.31 26.92 -30.26
CA PRO A 366 -12.99 26.90 -29.63
C PRO A 366 -13.06 26.70 -28.11
N VAL A 367 -12.22 25.81 -27.58
CA VAL A 367 -12.13 25.49 -26.15
C VAL A 367 -10.84 26.05 -25.58
N ILE A 368 -10.90 26.68 -24.41
CA ILE A 368 -9.74 27.23 -23.71
C ILE A 368 -9.47 26.47 -22.42
N SER A 369 -8.26 25.92 -22.27
CA SER A 369 -7.86 25.15 -21.09
C SER A 369 -6.38 25.33 -20.71
N PRO A 370 -6.02 25.27 -19.41
CA PRO A 370 -6.94 25.28 -18.27
C PRO A 370 -7.59 26.66 -18.09
N ASN A 371 -8.74 26.71 -17.43
CA ASN A 371 -9.38 27.95 -16.96
C ASN A 371 -10.03 27.66 -15.60
N PRO A 372 -9.52 28.19 -14.47
CA PRO A 372 -8.49 29.22 -14.36
C PRO A 372 -7.07 28.75 -14.76
N PHE A 373 -6.22 29.67 -15.21
CA PHE A 373 -4.82 29.39 -15.60
C PHE A 373 -3.82 30.17 -14.73
N ASN A 374 -2.56 29.70 -14.68
CA ASN A 374 -1.48 30.37 -13.96
C ASN A 374 -0.66 31.28 -14.90
N SER A 375 0.06 30.68 -15.86
CA SER A 375 0.98 31.41 -16.75
C SER A 375 0.67 31.21 -18.24
N VAL A 376 0.05 30.10 -18.60
CA VAL A 376 -0.28 29.74 -19.99
C VAL A 376 -1.66 29.11 -20.06
N PHE A 377 -2.37 29.34 -21.16
CA PHE A 377 -3.54 28.56 -21.54
C PHE A 377 -3.43 28.14 -23.01
N ARG A 378 -4.23 27.14 -23.39
CA ARG A 378 -4.29 26.58 -24.74
C ARG A 378 -5.67 26.81 -25.34
N ILE A 379 -5.71 27.11 -26.63
CA ILE A 379 -6.92 27.20 -27.43
C ILE A 379 -6.94 26.00 -28.39
N VAL A 380 -7.99 25.19 -28.28
CA VAL A 380 -8.26 24.07 -29.19
C VAL A 380 -9.36 24.51 -30.16
N MET A 381 -9.06 24.51 -31.46
CA MET A 381 -10.00 24.94 -32.50
C MET A 381 -10.97 23.81 -32.89
N PRO A 382 -12.17 24.13 -33.40
CA PRO A 382 -13.03 23.19 -34.09
C PRO A 382 -12.31 22.52 -35.27
N ALA A 383 -12.67 21.27 -35.57
CA ALA A 383 -12.11 20.58 -36.73
C ALA A 383 -12.52 21.29 -38.03
N GLY A 384 -11.55 21.51 -38.91
CA GLY A 384 -11.76 22.25 -40.16
C GLY A 384 -11.86 23.77 -40.01
N GLU A 385 -11.58 24.31 -38.82
CA GLU A 385 -11.44 25.75 -38.59
C GLU A 385 -10.04 26.14 -38.14
N ARG A 386 -9.65 27.36 -38.50
CA ARG A 386 -8.35 27.94 -38.16
C ARG A 386 -8.57 29.33 -37.58
N ALA A 387 -7.83 29.63 -36.52
CA ALA A 387 -7.79 30.99 -35.99
C ALA A 387 -6.90 31.84 -36.89
N GLU A 388 -7.47 32.91 -37.44
CA GLU A 388 -6.75 33.92 -38.21
C GLU A 388 -6.11 34.96 -37.27
N GLU A 389 -6.83 35.29 -36.20
CA GLU A 389 -6.42 36.28 -35.22
C GLU A 389 -6.90 35.88 -33.83
N ILE A 390 -6.02 36.03 -32.84
CA ILE A 390 -6.36 35.87 -31.43
C ILE A 390 -5.92 37.12 -30.69
N SER A 391 -6.85 37.73 -29.96
CA SER A 391 -6.54 38.82 -29.05
C SER A 391 -7.00 38.53 -27.64
N LEU A 392 -6.16 38.88 -26.66
CA LEU A 392 -6.49 38.86 -25.24
C LEU A 392 -6.71 40.30 -24.79
N MET A 393 -7.88 40.57 -24.23
CA MET A 393 -8.28 41.89 -23.75
C MET A 393 -8.54 41.88 -22.26
N ASP A 394 -8.27 43.01 -21.61
CA ASP A 394 -8.74 43.26 -20.25
C ASP A 394 -10.26 43.54 -20.22
N ILE A 395 -10.81 43.70 -19.01
CA ILE A 395 -12.24 44.01 -18.83
C ILE A 395 -12.66 45.40 -19.34
N LYS A 396 -11.71 46.27 -19.69
CA LYS A 396 -11.95 47.59 -20.28
C LYS A 396 -11.84 47.57 -21.81
N GLY A 397 -11.56 46.41 -22.41
CA GLY A 397 -11.41 46.22 -23.85
C GLY A 397 -10.04 46.62 -24.38
N MET A 398 -9.05 46.88 -23.51
CA MET A 398 -7.68 47.13 -23.94
C MET A 398 -7.04 45.81 -24.38
N GLU A 399 -6.50 45.78 -25.60
CA GLU A 399 -5.76 44.64 -26.11
C GLU A 399 -4.39 44.53 -25.41
N LEU A 400 -4.13 43.36 -24.83
CA LEU A 400 -2.90 43.06 -24.08
C LEU A 400 -1.98 42.11 -24.84
N ILE A 401 -2.56 41.18 -25.61
CA ILE A 401 -1.83 40.23 -26.44
C ILE A 401 -2.55 40.14 -27.78
N HIS A 402 -1.78 40.13 -28.87
CA HIS A 402 -2.26 39.94 -30.23
C HIS A 402 -1.41 38.87 -30.92
N LEU A 403 -2.05 37.86 -31.51
CA LEU A 403 -1.38 36.73 -32.17
C LEU A 403 -2.04 36.45 -33.51
N ARG A 404 -1.21 36.19 -34.52
CA ARG A 404 -1.62 35.61 -35.82
C ARG A 404 -0.98 34.23 -35.95
N PRO A 405 -1.73 33.14 -35.68
CA PRO A 405 -1.18 31.79 -35.74
C PRO A 405 -0.72 31.44 -37.16
N ALA A 406 0.54 31.05 -37.32
CA ALA A 406 1.05 30.54 -38.58
C ALA A 406 0.55 29.10 -38.79
N GLY A 407 -0.52 28.94 -39.57
CA GLY A 407 -1.02 27.70 -40.18
C GLY A 407 -0.76 26.39 -39.43
N GLY A 408 -1.71 25.93 -38.61
CA GLY A 408 -1.71 24.58 -38.06
C GLY A 408 -3.02 24.25 -37.32
N GLU A 409 -3.55 23.05 -37.55
CA GLU A 409 -4.70 22.53 -36.80
C GLU A 409 -4.29 22.18 -35.37
N GLY A 410 -5.10 22.59 -34.40
CA GLY A 410 -5.35 21.78 -33.20
C GLY A 410 -4.92 22.34 -31.84
N ASN A 411 -3.89 23.20 -31.71
CA ASN A 411 -3.48 23.71 -30.40
C ASN A 411 -2.67 25.02 -30.48
N ILE A 412 -3.24 26.13 -29.98
CA ILE A 412 -2.57 27.43 -29.92
C ILE A 412 -2.25 27.73 -28.45
N VAL A 413 -0.98 27.96 -28.13
CA VAL A 413 -0.53 28.27 -26.76
C VAL A 413 -0.40 29.78 -26.59
N VAL A 414 -1.04 30.33 -25.57
CA VAL A 414 -0.95 31.76 -25.22
C VAL A 414 -0.20 31.89 -23.90
N ASN A 415 0.95 32.57 -23.93
CA ASN A 415 1.74 32.85 -22.74
C ASN A 415 1.35 34.20 -22.14
N CYS A 416 0.84 34.15 -20.93
CA CYS A 416 0.29 35.28 -20.21
C CYS A 416 1.07 35.58 -18.93
N GLY A 417 2.24 34.96 -18.69
CA GLY A 417 2.92 35.01 -17.38
C GLY A 417 3.24 36.42 -16.86
N HIS A 418 3.38 37.39 -17.77
CA HIS A 418 3.67 38.80 -17.47
C HIS A 418 2.45 39.63 -17.04
N LEU A 419 1.23 39.12 -17.20
CA LEU A 419 0.01 39.84 -16.81
C LEU A 419 -0.20 39.83 -15.28
N PRO A 420 -1.13 40.61 -14.72
CA PRO A 420 -1.59 40.42 -13.33
C PRO A 420 -2.66 39.32 -13.22
N ALA A 421 -2.91 38.83 -12.01
CA ALA A 421 -4.08 37.98 -11.73
C ALA A 421 -5.37 38.76 -12.01
N GLY A 422 -6.39 38.12 -12.61
CA GLY A 422 -7.61 38.81 -13.01
C GLY A 422 -8.40 38.13 -14.12
N CYS A 423 -9.52 38.74 -14.50
CA CYS A 423 -10.39 38.29 -15.59
C CYS A 423 -9.97 38.91 -16.91
N TYR A 424 -9.95 38.10 -17.97
CA TYR A 424 -9.65 38.53 -19.34
C TYR A 424 -10.65 37.95 -20.33
N VAL A 425 -10.74 38.57 -21.51
CA VAL A 425 -11.55 38.09 -22.63
C VAL A 425 -10.62 37.71 -23.78
N VAL A 426 -10.72 36.46 -24.22
CA VAL A 426 -10.06 35.96 -25.42
C VAL A 426 -11.03 36.12 -26.58
N ARG A 427 -10.64 36.85 -27.61
CA ARG A 427 -11.31 36.93 -28.90
C ARG A 427 -10.55 36.11 -29.92
N ILE A 428 -11.28 35.26 -30.64
CA ILE A 428 -10.73 34.35 -31.64
C ILE A 428 -11.50 34.61 -32.94
N ILE A 429 -10.82 35.13 -33.96
CA ILE A 429 -11.38 35.31 -35.29
C ILE A 429 -11.02 34.09 -36.13
N THR A 430 -12.02 33.49 -36.77
CA THR A 430 -11.85 32.49 -37.83
C THR A 430 -12.41 33.04 -39.14
N ALA A 431 -12.18 32.33 -40.25
CA ALA A 431 -12.79 32.66 -41.53
C ALA A 431 -14.33 32.68 -41.52
N LYS A 432 -14.96 32.03 -40.53
CA LYS A 432 -16.41 31.85 -40.44
C LYS A 432 -17.06 32.70 -39.36
N GLU A 433 -16.40 32.82 -38.20
CA GLU A 433 -17.04 33.36 -37.00
C GLU A 433 -16.02 34.04 -36.06
N VAL A 434 -16.53 34.89 -35.18
CA VAL A 434 -15.76 35.50 -34.08
C VAL A 434 -16.26 34.92 -32.76
N TYR A 435 -15.35 34.28 -32.01
CA TYR A 435 -15.63 33.73 -30.69
C TYR A 435 -15.10 34.63 -29.59
N LEU A 436 -15.89 34.82 -28.52
CA LEU A 436 -15.47 35.47 -27.28
C LEU A 436 -15.55 34.48 -26.12
N LYS A 437 -14.44 34.32 -25.38
CA LYS A 437 -14.34 33.42 -24.23
C LYS A 437 -13.71 34.14 -23.05
N ARG A 438 -14.35 34.04 -21.88
CA ARG A 438 -13.79 34.58 -20.62
C ARG A 438 -12.81 33.59 -20.01
N VAL A 439 -11.66 34.09 -19.58
CA VAL A 439 -10.63 33.32 -18.87
C VAL A 439 -10.23 34.01 -17.57
N LEU A 440 -9.92 33.21 -16.54
CA LEU A 440 -9.49 33.70 -15.23
C LEU A 440 -8.02 33.34 -15.00
N ARG A 441 -7.19 34.35 -14.75
CA ARG A 441 -5.82 34.14 -14.26
C ARG A 441 -5.78 34.16 -12.74
N ARG A 442 -5.10 33.18 -12.15
CA ARG A 442 -4.82 33.12 -10.71
C ARG A 442 -3.64 33.99 -10.28
#